data_AF-A0A2X1X5N6-F1
#
_entry.id   AF-A0A2X1X5N6-F1
#
_cell.length_a   1.000
_cell.length_b   1.000
_cell.length_c   1.000
_cell.angle_alpha   90.00
_cell.angle_beta   90.00
_cell.angle_gamma   90.00
#
_symmetry.space_group_name_H-M   'P 1'
#
loop_
_entity.id
_entity.type
_entity.pdbx_description
1 polymer ?
#
loop_
_entity_poly.entity_id
_entity_poly.type
_entity_poly.pdbx_seq_one_letter_code
_entity_poly.pdbx_strand_id
1 'polypeptide(L)'
;MENLVEDDKLDLAREIMAKAVENQVEIILPKDVIVAPEVSENAKGTLKDVEDVAEDDMILDIGKESLKDIEGSLSKAKTVVLNGPCGVFEIEKFSHGTIELAKILAKLDATVIVGWWRLCCCC
;
A
#
# COMPACT_ATOMS: atom_id res chain seq x y z
N MET A 1 -14.07 11.45 13.04
CA MET A 1 -14.09 10.17 12.33
C MET A 1 -13.01 10.32 11.28
N GLU A 2 -11.79 9.94 11.64
CA GLU A 2 -10.60 10.28 10.84
C GLU A 2 -10.47 9.26 9.71
N ASN A 3 -10.91 9.66 8.52
CA ASN A 3 -10.25 9.22 7.30
C ASN A 3 -8.75 9.56 7.48
N LEU A 4 -7.81 8.65 7.21
CA LEU A 4 -6.35 8.84 7.44
C LEU A 4 -5.73 9.85 6.44
N VAL A 5 -6.52 10.82 5.99
CA VAL A 5 -6.14 11.85 5.04
C VAL A 5 -5.67 13.06 5.83
N GLU A 6 -4.43 13.47 5.59
CA GLU A 6 -3.88 14.74 6.07
C GLU A 6 -4.26 15.83 5.07
N ASP A 7 -5.42 16.49 5.28
CA ASP A 7 -5.96 17.51 4.38
C ASP A 7 -4.97 18.67 4.12
N ASP A 8 -4.14 19.00 5.12
CA ASP A 8 -3.09 20.03 5.04
C ASP A 8 -1.92 19.66 4.13
N LYS A 9 -1.80 18.39 3.72
CA LYS A 9 -0.74 17.88 2.85
C LYS A 9 -1.19 17.57 1.43
N LEU A 10 -2.45 17.86 1.08
CA LEU A 10 -2.95 17.63 -0.28
C LEU A 10 -2.16 18.41 -1.34
N ASP A 11 -1.76 19.65 -1.04
CA ASP A 11 -0.95 20.44 -1.97
C ASP A 11 0.46 19.86 -2.12
N LEU A 12 1.07 19.39 -1.03
CA LEU A 12 2.36 18.71 -1.08
C LEU A 12 2.28 17.42 -1.91
N ALA A 13 1.21 16.63 -1.74
CA ALA A 13 0.99 15.42 -2.54
C ALA A 13 0.89 15.74 -4.03
N ARG A 14 0.16 16.79 -4.41
CA ARG A 14 0.06 17.27 -5.81
C ARG A 14 1.41 17.71 -6.36
N GLU A 15 2.21 18.43 -5.57
CA GLU A 15 3.57 18.82 -5.97
C GLU A 15 4.48 17.62 -6.21
N ILE A 16 4.41 16.59 -5.36
CA ILE A 16 5.18 15.35 -5.54
C ILE A 16 4.77 14.64 -6.83
N MET A 17 3.47 14.56 -7.11
CA MET A 17 2.95 13.97 -8.35
C MET A 17 3.46 14.73 -9.58
N ALA A 18 3.43 16.06 -9.55
CA ALA A 18 3.94 16.89 -10.65
C ALA A 18 5.45 16.67 -10.86
N LYS A 19 6.25 16.66 -9.79
CA LYS A 19 7.69 16.39 -9.86
C LYS A 19 8.00 15.00 -10.40
N ALA A 20 7.20 13.98 -10.04
CA ALA A 20 7.41 12.64 -10.56
C ALA A 20 7.20 12.59 -12.07
N VAL A 21 6.16 13.27 -12.59
CA VAL A 21 5.93 13.41 -14.04
C VAL A 21 7.11 14.12 -14.72
N GLU A 22 7.58 15.23 -14.15
CA GLU A 22 8.74 15.98 -14.68
C GLU A 22 10.02 15.15 -14.73
N ASN A 23 10.23 14.29 -13.72
CA ASN A 23 11.40 13.42 -13.62
C ASN A 23 11.21 12.05 -14.28
N GLN A 24 10.09 11.82 -14.99
CA GLN A 24 9.76 10.55 -15.63
C GLN A 24 9.75 9.36 -14.65
N VAL A 25 9.37 9.64 -13.39
CA VAL A 25 9.19 8.64 -12.34
C VAL A 25 7.73 8.17 -12.38
N GLU A 26 7.55 6.87 -12.52
CA GLU A 26 6.22 6.25 -12.46
C GLU A 26 5.75 6.19 -11.00
N ILE A 27 4.55 6.71 -10.72
CA ILE A 27 3.86 6.53 -9.44
C ILE A 27 2.71 5.56 -9.67
N ILE A 28 2.75 4.44 -8.96
CA ILE A 28 1.69 3.44 -8.97
C ILE A 28 0.86 3.63 -7.72
N LEU A 29 -0.43 3.94 -7.89
CA LEU A 29 -1.41 4.03 -6.82
C LEU A 29 -2.29 2.77 -6.83
N PRO A 30 -2.82 2.36 -5.67
CA PRO A 30 -3.78 1.26 -5.61
C PRO A 30 -5.01 1.52 -6.48
N LYS A 31 -5.51 0.47 -7.12
CA LYS A 31 -6.79 0.46 -7.87
C LYS A 31 -7.91 -0.18 -7.07
N ASP A 32 -7.56 -1.17 -6.25
CA ASP A 32 -8.46 -1.91 -5.37
C ASP A 32 -7.89 -1.95 -3.94
N VAL A 33 -8.78 -1.87 -2.96
CA VAL A 33 -8.45 -1.73 -1.53
C VAL A 33 -9.42 -2.54 -0.68
N ILE A 34 -8.94 -3.01 0.46
CA ILE A 34 -9.78 -3.62 1.50
C ILE A 34 -10.15 -2.53 2.49
N VAL A 35 -11.46 -2.30 2.61
CA VAL A 35 -12.03 -1.29 3.50
C VAL A 35 -12.81 -1.89 4.65
N ALA A 36 -12.89 -1.17 5.76
CA ALA A 36 -13.79 -1.46 6.86
C ALA A 36 -14.20 -0.16 7.59
N PRO A 37 -15.33 -0.14 8.32
CA PRO A 37 -15.76 1.07 9.04
C PRO A 37 -14.92 1.38 10.28
N GLU A 38 -14.10 0.42 10.76
CA GLU A 38 -13.23 0.59 11.92
C GLU A 38 -12.00 -0.32 11.86
N VAL A 39 -10.92 0.08 12.55
CA VAL A 39 -9.72 -0.73 12.76
C VAL A 39 -9.95 -1.70 13.92
N SER A 40 -10.50 -2.87 13.62
CA SER A 40 -10.89 -3.86 14.64
C SER A 40 -10.77 -5.28 14.09
N GLU A 41 -10.35 -6.24 14.93
CA GLU A 41 -10.35 -7.67 14.58
C GLU A 41 -11.76 -8.18 14.27
N ASN A 42 -12.79 -7.54 14.82
CA ASN A 42 -14.19 -7.89 14.59
C ASN A 42 -14.77 -7.27 13.32
N ALA A 43 -14.12 -6.24 12.77
CA ALA A 43 -14.56 -5.61 11.54
C ALA A 43 -14.51 -6.59 10.35
N LYS A 44 -15.41 -6.38 9.40
CA LYS A 44 -15.45 -7.14 8.15
C LYS A 44 -14.80 -6.32 7.05
N GLY A 45 -13.65 -6.79 6.57
CA GLY A 45 -13.02 -6.26 5.37
C GLY A 45 -13.86 -6.50 4.14
N THR A 46 -14.04 -5.46 3.32
CA THR A 46 -14.72 -5.53 2.03
C THR A 46 -13.76 -5.05 0.96
N LEU A 47 -13.58 -5.85 -0.10
CA LEU A 47 -12.81 -5.41 -1.27
C LEU A 47 -13.65 -4.42 -2.07
N LYS A 48 -13.08 -3.27 -2.40
CA LYS A 48 -13.67 -2.25 -3.26
C LYS A 48 -12.65 -1.71 -4.24
N ASP A 49 -13.12 -1.25 -5.40
CA ASP A 49 -12.33 -0.36 -6.24
C ASP A 49 -12.17 1.00 -5.54
N VAL A 50 -11.05 1.68 -5.76
CA VAL A 50 -10.77 2.97 -5.11
C VAL A 50 -11.82 4.03 -5.43
N GLU A 51 -12.46 3.93 -6.60
CA GLU A 51 -13.56 4.80 -7.01
C GLU A 51 -14.88 4.55 -6.24
N ASP A 52 -15.03 3.37 -5.63
CA ASP A 52 -16.24 2.92 -4.93
C ASP A 52 -16.12 3.01 -3.39
N VAL A 53 -15.01 3.54 -2.87
CA VAL A 53 -14.77 3.72 -1.43
C VAL A 53 -15.73 4.78 -0.89
N ALA A 54 -16.49 4.44 0.16
CA ALA A 54 -17.42 5.37 0.78
C ALA A 54 -16.69 6.36 1.70
N GLU A 55 -17.30 7.51 2.00
CA GLU A 55 -16.67 8.52 2.88
C GLU A 55 -16.42 8.01 4.31
N ASP A 56 -17.20 7.03 4.76
CA ASP A 56 -17.11 6.42 6.09
C ASP A 56 -16.25 5.13 6.11
N ASP A 57 -15.74 4.71 4.96
CA ASP A 57 -14.83 3.57 4.87
C ASP A 57 -13.39 3.97 5.23
N MET A 58 -12.72 3.14 6.02
CA MET A 58 -11.29 3.22 6.23
C MET A 58 -10.58 2.20 5.34
N ILE A 59 -9.58 2.64 4.57
CA ILE A 59 -8.70 1.74 3.80
C ILE A 59 -7.70 1.09 4.75
N LEU A 60 -7.76 -0.24 4.88
CA LEU A 60 -6.98 -0.99 5.85
C LEU A 60 -5.95 -1.94 5.23
N ASP A 61 -6.10 -2.29 3.95
CA ASP A 61 -5.12 -3.10 3.21
C ASP A 61 -5.28 -2.88 1.70
N ILE A 62 -4.29 -3.31 0.92
CA ILE A 62 -4.33 -3.24 -0.54
C ILE A 62 -5.01 -4.48 -1.14
N GLY A 63 -5.69 -4.29 -2.26
CA GLY A 63 -6.30 -5.36 -3.01
C GLY A 63 -5.32 -6.12 -3.91
N LYS A 64 -5.86 -7.17 -4.53
CA LYS A 64 -5.09 -8.13 -5.35
C LYS A 64 -4.69 -7.56 -6.70
N GLU A 65 -5.46 -6.62 -7.25
CA GLU A 65 -5.16 -6.04 -8.57
C GLU A 65 -4.02 -5.03 -8.45
N SER A 66 -4.04 -4.23 -7.40
CA SER A 66 -2.96 -3.32 -7.01
C SER A 66 -1.66 -4.07 -6.77
N LEU A 67 -1.72 -5.21 -6.06
CA LEU A 67 -0.55 -6.08 -5.87
C LEU A 67 0.05 -6.58 -7.19
N LYS A 68 -0.78 -6.94 -8.18
CA LYS A 68 -0.30 -7.40 -9.49
C LYS A 68 0.40 -6.28 -10.26
N ASP A 69 -0.13 -5.06 -10.20
CA ASP A 69 0.49 -3.90 -10.84
C ASP A 69 1.86 -3.60 -10.20
N ILE A 70 1.92 -3.65 -8.86
CA ILE A 70 3.17 -3.51 -8.10
C ILE A 70 4.16 -4.61 -8.48
N GLU A 71 3.75 -5.89 -8.48
CA GLU A 71 4.59 -7.02 -8.89
C GLU A 71 5.13 -6.84 -10.32
N GLY A 72 4.27 -6.41 -11.25
CA GLY A 72 4.65 -6.15 -12.64
C GLY A 72 5.73 -5.06 -12.77
N SER A 73 5.65 -4.01 -11.96
CA SER A 73 6.68 -2.96 -11.92
C SER A 73 7.97 -3.45 -11.24
N LEU A 74 7.84 -4.11 -10.09
CA LEU A 74 8.97 -4.65 -9.33
C LEU A 74 9.76 -5.71 -10.09
N SER A 75 9.13 -6.48 -10.96
CA SER A 75 9.81 -7.50 -11.80
C SER A 75 10.93 -6.93 -12.68
N LYS A 76 10.88 -5.62 -12.98
CA LYS A 76 11.89 -4.91 -13.78
C LYS A 76 12.94 -4.22 -12.93
N ALA A 77 12.75 -4.16 -11.61
CA ALA A 77 13.61 -3.45 -10.69
C ALA A 77 14.87 -4.26 -10.37
N LYS A 78 16.02 -3.58 -10.29
CA LYS A 78 17.30 -4.17 -9.84
C LYS A 78 17.58 -3.92 -8.36
N THR A 79 16.95 -2.88 -7.83
CA THR A 79 17.05 -2.48 -6.43
C THR A 79 15.68 -2.01 -5.98
N VAL A 80 15.24 -2.47 -4.82
CA VAL A 80 13.97 -2.10 -4.21
C VAL A 80 14.22 -1.61 -2.79
N VAL A 81 13.66 -0.47 -2.44
CA VAL A 81 13.66 0.04 -1.07
C VAL A 81 12.23 0.00 -0.55
N LEU A 82 11.98 -0.83 0.46
CA LEU A 82 10.68 -0.89 1.13
C LEU A 82 10.74 -0.12 2.45
N ASN A 83 9.87 0.87 2.57
CA ASN A 83 9.70 1.66 3.79
C ASN A 83 8.22 1.80 4.13
N GLY A 84 7.72 0.91 5.00
CA GLY A 84 6.33 0.87 5.44
C GLY A 84 5.58 -0.40 5.02
N PRO A 85 4.47 -0.74 5.70
CA PRO A 85 3.59 -1.82 5.32
C PRO A 85 2.57 -1.32 4.29
N CYS A 86 1.83 -2.22 3.66
CA CYS A 86 0.74 -1.82 2.75
C CYS A 86 -0.59 -1.60 3.47
N GLY A 87 -0.72 -2.04 4.72
CA GLY A 87 -1.95 -1.99 5.48
C GLY A 87 -1.74 -2.16 6.99
N VAL A 88 -2.84 -2.29 7.72
CA VAL A 88 -2.88 -2.58 9.16
C VAL A 88 -2.60 -4.06 9.40
N PHE A 89 -1.35 -4.45 9.15
CA PHE A 89 -0.90 -5.83 9.18
C PHE A 89 -0.98 -6.49 10.57
N GLU A 90 -1.15 -5.69 11.63
CA GLU A 90 -1.36 -6.19 12.99
C GLU A 90 -2.68 -6.98 13.15
N ILE A 91 -3.63 -6.81 12.24
CA ILE A 91 -4.89 -7.55 12.20
C ILE A 91 -4.86 -8.54 11.04
N GLU A 92 -5.04 -9.84 11.32
CA GLU A 92 -4.89 -10.92 10.34
C GLU A 92 -5.69 -10.68 9.03
N LYS A 93 -6.93 -10.17 9.17
CA LYS A 93 -7.83 -9.86 8.03
C LYS A 93 -7.32 -8.74 7.11
N PHE A 94 -6.41 -7.90 7.60
CA PHE A 94 -5.83 -6.75 6.89
C PHE A 94 -4.30 -6.90 6.70
N SER A 95 -3.79 -8.13 6.86
CA SER A 95 -2.37 -8.45 6.72
C SER A 95 -1.98 -8.98 5.35
N HIS A 96 -2.97 -9.35 4.52
CA HIS A 96 -2.75 -10.11 3.29
C HIS A 96 -1.91 -9.31 2.28
N GLY A 97 -2.22 -8.04 2.06
CA GLY A 97 -1.48 -7.19 1.13
C GLY A 97 -0.02 -7.04 1.50
N THR A 98 0.25 -6.80 2.79
CA THR A 98 1.63 -6.67 3.30
C THR A 98 2.41 -8.00 3.20
N ILE A 99 1.76 -9.13 3.52
CA ILE A 99 2.40 -10.46 3.43
C ILE A 99 2.69 -10.83 1.97
N GLU A 100 1.75 -10.60 1.06
CA GLU A 100 1.96 -10.89 -0.35
C GLU A 100 3.05 -10.00 -0.96
N LEU A 101 3.11 -8.71 -0.60
CA LEU A 101 4.23 -7.85 -1.00
C LEU A 101 5.56 -8.41 -0.51
N ALA A 102 5.65 -8.84 0.76
CA ALA A 102 6.87 -9.45 1.29
C ALA A 102 7.26 -10.72 0.52
N LYS A 103 6.29 -11.56 0.14
CA LYS A 103 6.54 -12.75 -0.69
C LYS A 103 7.00 -12.40 -2.11
N ILE A 104 6.45 -11.35 -2.71
CA ILE A 104 6.90 -10.85 -4.02
C ILE A 104 8.35 -10.42 -3.91
N LEU A 105 8.69 -9.56 -2.94
CA LEU A 105 10.04 -9.07 -2.71
C LEU A 105 11.05 -10.19 -2.47
N ALA A 106 10.67 -11.22 -1.71
CA ALA A 106 11.52 -12.38 -1.43
C ALA A 106 11.85 -13.22 -2.68
N LYS A 107 11.04 -13.12 -3.74
CA LYS A 107 11.24 -13.85 -5.01
C LYS A 107 11.95 -13.02 -6.08
N LEU A 108 12.14 -11.73 -5.86
CA LEU A 108 12.79 -10.87 -6.84
C LEU A 108 14.28 -11.17 -6.93
N ASP A 109 14.80 -11.17 -8.16
CA ASP A 109 16.23 -11.14 -8.43
C ASP A 109 16.74 -9.69 -8.39
N ALA A 110 16.62 -9.08 -7.21
CA ALA A 110 16.93 -7.68 -6.97
C ALA A 110 17.54 -7.47 -5.59
N THR A 111 18.30 -6.38 -5.42
CA THR A 111 18.74 -5.95 -4.09
C THR A 111 17.56 -5.34 -3.34
N VAL A 112 17.08 -5.99 -2.27
CA VAL A 112 15.97 -5.48 -1.45
C VAL A 112 16.51 -4.89 -0.14
N ILE A 113 16.19 -3.62 0.13
CA ILE A 113 16.53 -2.90 1.36
C ILE A 113 15.23 -2.62 2.11
N VAL A 114 15.07 -3.18 3.30
CA VAL A 114 13.90 -2.94 4.17
C VAL A 114 14.30 -2.00 5.30
N GLY A 115 13.69 -0.82 5.36
CA GLY A 115 14.11 0.26 6.25
C GLY A 115 13.18 0.53 7.44
N TRP A 116 12.13 -0.25 7.65
CA TRP A 116 11.08 0.06 8.63
C TRP A 116 11.05 -0.93 9.80
N TRP A 117 11.25 -0.43 11.03
CA TRP A 117 11.36 -1.25 12.23
C TRP A 117 10.15 -2.17 12.45
N ARG A 118 8.93 -1.67 12.21
CA ARG A 118 7.70 -2.48 12.35
C ARG A 118 7.60 -3.61 11.33
N LEU A 119 8.21 -3.47 10.14
CA LEU A 119 8.27 -4.57 9.16
C LEU A 119 9.36 -5.60 9.55
N CYS A 120 10.50 -5.13 10.04
CA CYS A 120 11.63 -6.00 10.40
C CYS A 120 11.35 -6.94 11.58
N CYS A 121 10.38 -6.62 12.46
CA CYS A 121 10.02 -7.47 13.59
C CYS A 121 9.27 -8.76 13.21
N CYS A 122 8.83 -8.91 11.97
CA CYS A 122 8.05 -10.07 11.50
C CYS A 122 8.81 -11.01 10.54
N CYS A 123 10.11 -10.77 10.30
CA CYS A 123 10.99 -11.69 9.57
C CYS A 123 11.66 -12.70 10.50
#